data_AF-A0AAN7CAC0-F1
#
_entry.id   AF-A0AAN7CAC0-F1
#
_cell.length_a   1.000
_cell.length_b   1.000
_cell.length_c   1.000
_cell.angle_alpha   90.00
_cell.angle_beta   90.00
_cell.angle_gamma   90.00
#
_symmetry.space_group_name_H-M   'P 1'
#
loop_
_entity.id
_entity.type
_entity.pdbx_description
1 polymer ?
#
loop_
_entity_poly.entity_id
_entity_poly.type
_entity_poly.pdbx_seq_one_letter_code
_entity_poly.pdbx_strand_id
1 'polypeptide(L)'
;VTEEVVKAAVGNWESGEKVIMLLLEQRGEEVKVTEEVVKAAAGNRGSGKEVIKLLLEQRGEEVKVTEEVVKAAAGNRGSGEEVIRLLLEQRGEEVKVTEEVVKAAAGNKESGEKAMRLLLDGRAKIEVTEEGLGRT
;
A
#
# COMPACT_ATOMS: atom_id res chain seq x y z
N VAL A 1 -4.10 1.11 21.84
CA VAL A 1 -2.76 0.82 21.24
C VAL A 1 -2.27 2.08 20.52
N THR A 2 -0.96 2.40 20.51
CA THR A 2 -0.46 3.59 19.79
C THR A 2 -0.22 3.29 18.31
N GLU A 3 -0.30 4.30 17.44
CA GLU A 3 -0.04 4.15 16.01
C GLU A 3 1.36 3.58 15.73
N GLU A 4 2.38 4.01 16.48
CA GLU A 4 3.75 3.49 16.33
C GLU A 4 3.85 1.98 16.65
N VAL A 5 3.06 1.48 17.60
CA VAL A 5 2.98 0.02 17.86
C VAL A 5 2.32 -0.69 16.68
N VAL A 6 1.27 -0.12 16.10
CA VAL A 6 0.60 -0.70 14.93
C VAL A 6 1.53 -0.70 13.72
N LYS A 7 2.25 0.41 13.47
CA LYS A 7 3.27 0.53 12.42
C LYS A 7 4.40 -0.49 12.59
N ALA A 8 4.87 -0.70 13.82
CA ALA A 8 5.87 -1.73 14.11
C ALA A 8 5.35 -3.14 13.82
N ALA A 9 4.08 -3.42 14.10
CA ALA A 9 3.45 -4.70 13.78
C ALA A 9 3.35 -4.92 12.26
N VAL A 10 2.77 -3.97 11.52
CA VAL A 10 2.60 -4.10 10.07
C VAL A 10 3.92 -4.01 9.30
N GLY A 11 4.95 -3.38 9.88
CA GLY A 11 6.30 -3.31 9.34
C GLY A 11 7.17 -4.53 9.66
N ASN A 12 6.68 -5.48 10.45
CA ASN A 12 7.42 -6.71 10.74
C ASN A 12 7.53 -7.56 9.48
N TRP A 13 8.77 -7.83 9.04
CA TRP A 13 9.05 -8.48 7.76
C TRP A 13 8.54 -9.93 7.66
N GLU A 14 8.62 -10.69 8.74
CA GLU A 14 8.42 -12.15 8.71
C GLU A 14 7.06 -12.58 9.26
N SER A 15 6.56 -11.86 10.26
CA SER A 15 5.38 -12.22 11.04
C SER A 15 4.38 -11.07 11.18
N GLY A 16 4.45 -10.04 10.33
CA GLY A 16 3.58 -8.87 10.41
C GLY A 16 2.11 -9.23 10.49
N GLU A 17 1.64 -10.13 9.63
CA GLU A 17 0.26 -10.64 9.63
C GLU A 17 -0.14 -11.20 11.00
N LYS A 18 0.67 -12.11 11.57
CA LYS A 18 0.37 -12.74 12.87
C LYS A 18 0.36 -11.71 14.01
N VAL A 19 1.31 -10.77 13.99
CA VAL A 19 1.40 -9.74 15.04
C VAL A 19 0.21 -8.77 14.97
N ILE A 20 -0.15 -8.30 13.77
CA ILE A 20 -1.29 -7.39 13.64
C ILE A 20 -2.62 -8.11 13.92
N MET A 21 -2.76 -9.38 13.54
CA MET A 21 -3.91 -10.20 13.87
C MET A 21 -4.11 -10.32 15.38
N LEU A 22 -3.04 -10.64 16.13
CA LEU A 22 -3.11 -10.71 17.60
C LEU A 22 -3.48 -9.36 18.22
N LEU A 23 -2.97 -8.24 17.68
CA LEU A 23 -3.33 -6.92 18.17
C LEU A 23 -4.81 -6.60 17.92
N LEU A 24 -5.33 -6.94 16.74
CA LEU A 24 -6.74 -6.76 16.39
C LEU A 24 -7.65 -7.61 17.29
N GLU A 25 -7.29 -8.88 17.54
CA GLU A 25 -8.04 -9.78 18.42
C GLU A 25 -8.07 -9.30 19.88
N GLN A 26 -6.93 -8.83 20.41
CA GLN A 26 -6.81 -8.48 21.83
C GLN A 26 -7.25 -7.05 22.16
N ARG A 27 -7.17 -6.14 21.18
CA ARG A 27 -7.36 -4.69 21.41
C ARG A 27 -8.44 -4.08 20.53
N GLY A 28 -8.96 -4.81 19.54
CA GLY A 28 -10.11 -4.44 18.72
C GLY A 28 -10.05 -3.01 18.20
N GLU A 29 -11.05 -2.22 18.57
CA GLU A 29 -11.21 -0.80 18.21
C GLU A 29 -10.08 0.12 18.69
N GLU A 30 -9.29 -0.29 19.69
CA GLU A 30 -8.13 0.51 20.11
C GLU A 30 -6.98 0.48 19.08
N VAL A 31 -7.00 -0.49 18.15
CA VAL A 31 -6.10 -0.53 17.01
C VAL A 31 -6.74 0.33 15.92
N LYS A 32 -6.09 1.42 15.52
CA LYS A 32 -6.56 2.28 14.44
C LYS A 32 -5.78 1.99 13.17
N VAL A 33 -6.48 1.78 12.06
CA VAL A 33 -5.85 1.60 10.75
C VAL A 33 -5.82 2.96 10.05
N THR A 34 -4.72 3.67 10.22
CA THR A 34 -4.48 4.97 9.60
C THR A 34 -3.84 4.82 8.22
N GLU A 35 -3.82 5.91 7.43
CA GLU A 35 -3.09 5.95 6.17
C GLU A 35 -1.61 5.56 6.35
N GLU A 36 -0.95 6.05 7.41
CA GLU A 36 0.46 5.75 7.69
C GLU A 36 0.69 4.27 8.04
N VAL A 37 -0.28 3.62 8.70
CA VAL A 37 -0.25 2.17 8.93
C VAL A 37 -0.37 1.42 7.61
N VAL A 38 -1.32 1.79 6.75
CA VAL A 38 -1.51 1.15 5.43
C VAL A 38 -0.29 1.38 4.53
N LYS A 39 0.28 2.57 4.53
CA LYS A 39 1.53 2.91 3.81
C LYS A 39 2.70 2.05 4.30
N ALA A 40 2.86 1.90 5.61
CA ALA A 40 3.90 1.05 6.19
C ALA A 40 3.72 -0.42 5.77
N ALA A 41 2.48 -0.94 5.79
CA ALA A 41 2.16 -2.28 5.32
C ALA A 41 2.47 -2.44 3.82
N ALA A 42 2.08 -1.48 2.98
CA ALA A 42 2.34 -1.49 1.55
C ALA A 42 3.85 -1.45 1.20
N GLY A 43 4.65 -0.78 2.03
CA GLY A 43 6.11 -0.74 1.93
C GLY A 43 6.84 -1.96 2.52
N ASN A 44 6.15 -2.84 3.25
CA ASN A 44 6.75 -4.03 3.84
C ASN A 44 6.98 -5.09 2.77
N ARG A 45 8.25 -5.38 2.45
CA ARG A 45 8.59 -6.28 1.35
C ARG A 45 8.50 -7.76 1.68
N GLY A 46 8.40 -8.11 2.96
CA GLY A 46 8.29 -9.49 3.42
C GLY A 46 6.83 -9.94 3.52
N SER A 47 6.07 -9.36 4.46
CA SER A 47 4.69 -9.76 4.75
C SER A 47 3.64 -8.71 4.35
N GLY A 48 4.00 -7.72 3.53
CA GLY A 48 3.13 -6.59 3.23
C GLY A 48 1.81 -6.98 2.56
N LYS A 49 1.83 -8.01 1.70
CA LYS A 49 0.64 -8.52 1.02
C LYS A 49 -0.36 -9.11 2.02
N GLU A 50 0.11 -10.00 2.89
CA GLU A 50 -0.70 -10.68 3.90
C GLU A 50 -1.27 -9.67 4.90
N VAL A 51 -0.46 -8.68 5.30
CA VAL A 51 -0.91 -7.61 6.18
C VAL A 51 -1.99 -6.75 5.51
N ILE A 52 -1.78 -6.28 4.27
CA ILE A 52 -2.80 -5.48 3.56
C ILE A 52 -4.09 -6.28 3.39
N LYS A 53 -3.98 -7.57 3.04
CA LYS A 53 -5.13 -8.47 2.92
C LYS A 53 -5.92 -8.55 4.22
N LEU A 54 -5.25 -8.80 5.35
CA LEU A 54 -5.89 -8.88 6.66
C LEU A 54 -6.57 -7.55 7.05
N LEU A 55 -5.90 -6.42 6.80
CA LEU A 55 -6.46 -5.09 7.08
C LEU A 55 -7.71 -4.80 6.24
N LEU A 56 -7.72 -5.19 4.97
CA LEU A 56 -8.89 -5.06 4.10
C LEU A 56 -10.05 -5.96 4.57
N GLU A 57 -9.75 -7.20 4.99
CA GLU A 57 -10.76 -8.17 5.45
C GLU A 57 -11.38 -7.78 6.80
N GLN A 58 -10.58 -7.31 7.75
CA GLN A 58 -11.05 -7.00 9.10
C GLN A 58 -11.43 -5.54 9.32
N ARG A 59 -10.79 -4.60 8.60
CA ARG A 59 -10.90 -3.15 8.82
C ARG A 59 -11.07 -2.38 7.51
N GLY A 60 -11.74 -2.98 6.52
CA GLY A 60 -11.83 -2.47 5.15
C GLY A 60 -12.30 -1.01 5.04
N GLU A 61 -13.24 -0.56 5.88
CA GLU A 61 -13.73 0.83 5.88
C GLU A 61 -12.66 1.86 6.32
N GLU A 62 -11.69 1.45 7.13
CA GLU A 62 -10.59 2.30 7.57
C GLU A 62 -9.42 2.33 6.58
N VAL A 63 -9.27 1.28 5.78
CA VAL A 63 -8.22 1.23 4.76
C VAL A 63 -8.53 2.24 3.67
N LYS A 64 -7.71 3.28 3.59
CA LYS A 64 -7.74 4.27 2.51
C LYS A 64 -6.59 4.02 1.56
N VAL A 65 -6.89 3.86 0.27
CA VAL A 65 -5.86 3.70 -0.76
C VAL A 65 -5.51 5.07 -1.32
N THR A 66 -4.52 5.72 -0.69
CA THR A 66 -4.03 7.03 -1.12
C THR A 66 -2.88 6.90 -2.12
N GLU A 67 -2.51 8.01 -2.76
CA GLU A 67 -1.33 8.08 -3.62
C GLU A 67 -0.07 7.57 -2.90
N GLU A 68 0.12 7.95 -1.64
CA GLU A 68 1.30 7.56 -0.86
C GLU A 68 1.34 6.06 -0.58
N VAL A 69 0.18 5.41 -0.39
CA VAL A 69 0.07 3.95 -0.27
C VAL A 69 0.45 3.27 -1.58
N VAL A 70 -0.08 3.76 -2.71
CA VAL A 70 0.21 3.20 -4.04
C VAL A 70 1.68 3.40 -4.41
N LYS A 71 2.24 4.57 -4.12
CA LYS A 71 3.66 4.90 -4.29
C LYS A 71 4.56 3.98 -3.48
N ALA A 72 4.22 3.73 -2.21
CA ALA A 72 4.94 2.80 -1.35
C ALA A 72 4.94 1.37 -1.93
N ALA A 73 3.79 0.89 -2.42
CA ALA A 73 3.69 -0.41 -3.06
C ALA A 73 4.49 -0.48 -4.39
N ALA A 74 4.41 0.57 -5.23
CA ALA A 74 5.16 0.65 -6.49
C ALA A 74 6.68 0.62 -6.30
N GLY A 75 7.18 1.27 -5.25
CA GLY A 75 8.60 1.24 -4.87
C GLY A 75 9.02 -0.03 -4.12
N ASN A 76 8.09 -0.89 -3.73
CA ASN A 76 8.37 -2.10 -2.94
C ASN A 76 8.86 -3.24 -3.85
N ARG A 77 10.14 -3.59 -3.67
CA ARG A 77 10.85 -4.59 -4.48
C ARG A 77 10.53 -6.05 -4.16
N GLY A 78 9.88 -6.32 -3.03
CA GLY A 78 9.48 -7.67 -2.63
C GLY A 78 8.02 -7.91 -2.98
N SER A 79 7.13 -7.65 -2.04
CA SER A 79 5.69 -7.86 -2.17
C SER A 79 4.93 -6.78 -2.96
N GLY A 80 5.60 -5.73 -3.46
CA GLY A 80 4.93 -4.56 -4.04
C GLY A 80 4.00 -4.87 -5.21
N GLU A 81 4.40 -5.78 -6.11
CA GLU A 81 3.55 -6.24 -7.22
C GLU A 81 2.24 -6.85 -6.71
N GLU A 82 2.33 -7.71 -5.71
CA GLU A 82 1.18 -8.43 -5.15
C GLU A 82 0.26 -7.50 -4.36
N VAL A 83 0.84 -6.51 -3.67
CA VAL A 83 0.09 -5.44 -2.99
C VAL A 83 -0.69 -4.62 -4.01
N ILE A 84 -0.06 -4.17 -5.11
CA ILE A 84 -0.75 -3.39 -6.16
C ILE A 84 -1.90 -4.20 -6.76
N ARG A 85 -1.66 -5.48 -7.09
CA ARG A 85 -2.69 -6.38 -7.60
C ARG A 85 -3.89 -6.44 -6.66
N LEU A 86 -3.65 -6.66 -5.37
CA LEU A 86 -4.70 -6.75 -4.35
C LEU A 86 -5.49 -5.44 -4.22
N LEU A 87 -4.80 -4.31 -4.22
CA LEU A 87 -5.43 -2.98 -4.14
C LEU A 87 -6.29 -2.70 -5.39
N LEU A 88 -5.84 -3.10 -6.58
CA LEU A 88 -6.63 -2.97 -7.81
C LEU A 88 -7.87 -3.86 -7.82
N GLU A 89 -7.75 -5.10 -7.34
CA GLU A 89 -8.84 -6.07 -7.27
C GLU A 89 -9.94 -5.62 -6.29
N GLN A 90 -9.56 -5.08 -5.13
CA GLN A 90 -10.53 -4.73 -4.08
C GLN A 90 -10.94 -3.25 -4.07
N ARG A 91 -10.04 -2.35 -4.47
CA ARG A 91 -10.18 -0.89 -4.31
C ARG A 91 -9.72 -0.13 -5.56
N GLY A 92 -9.83 -0.74 -6.73
CA GLY A 92 -9.29 -0.17 -7.98
C GLY A 92 -9.75 1.26 -8.30
N GLU A 93 -10.97 1.65 -7.90
CA GLU A 93 -11.47 3.02 -8.10
C GLU A 93 -10.78 4.10 -7.25
N GLU A 94 -10.08 3.69 -6.18
CA GLU A 94 -9.28 4.56 -5.32
C GLU A 94 -7.82 4.63 -5.76
N VAL A 95 -7.35 3.64 -6.51
CA VAL A 95 -5.97 3.60 -7.00
C VAL A 95 -5.77 4.72 -8.03
N LYS A 96 -4.94 5.69 -7.66
CA LYS A 96 -4.51 6.78 -8.52
C LYS A 96 -3.09 6.55 -9.02
N VAL A 97 -2.90 6.69 -10.33
CA VAL A 97 -1.57 6.64 -10.95
C VAL A 97 -1.15 8.08 -11.23
N THR A 98 -0.26 8.59 -10.37
CA THR A 98 0.34 9.93 -10.46
C THR A 98 1.78 9.84 -10.96
N GLU A 99 2.38 10.98 -11.28
CA GLU A 99 3.81 11.05 -11.66
C GLU A 99 4.73 10.43 -10.61
N GLU A 100 4.44 10.64 -9.32
CA GLU A 100 5.25 10.13 -8.22
C GLU A 100 5.13 8.60 -8.08
N VAL A 101 3.96 8.03 -8.36
CA VAL A 101 3.77 6.57 -8.45
C VAL A 101 4.57 6.01 -9.62
N VAL A 102 4.53 6.67 -10.78
CA VAL A 102 5.31 6.25 -11.97
C VAL A 102 6.81 6.30 -11.69
N LYS A 103 7.32 7.36 -11.06
CA LYS A 103 8.73 7.45 -10.65
C LYS A 103 9.11 6.34 -9.68
N ALA A 104 8.26 6.04 -8.70
CA ALA A 104 8.51 4.96 -7.74
C ALA A 104 8.59 3.59 -8.42
N ALA A 105 7.66 3.29 -9.34
CA ALA A 105 7.71 2.07 -10.15
C ALA A 105 8.96 2.02 -11.04
N ALA A 106 9.29 3.11 -11.75
CA ALA A 106 10.46 3.18 -12.61
C ALA A 106 11.79 3.01 -11.84
N GLY A 107 11.85 3.48 -10.59
CA GLY A 107 12.99 3.29 -9.69
C GLY A 107 13.10 1.88 -9.07
N ASN A 108 12.07 1.05 -9.21
CA ASN A 108 12.05 -0.32 -8.72
C ASN A 108 12.63 -1.29 -9.76
N LYS A 109 13.93 -1.61 -9.60
CA LYS A 109 14.67 -2.48 -10.52
C LYS A 109 14.25 -3.96 -10.53
N GLU A 110 13.56 -4.42 -9.48
CA GLU A 110 13.20 -5.84 -9.33
C GLU A 110 11.82 -6.14 -9.91
N SER A 111 10.85 -5.28 -9.62
CA SER A 111 9.44 -5.51 -9.96
C SER A 111 8.72 -4.30 -10.57
N GLY A 112 9.44 -3.21 -10.86
CA GLY A 112 8.87 -1.96 -11.36
C GLY A 112 8.09 -2.09 -12.68
N GLU A 113 8.60 -2.87 -13.63
CA GLU A 113 7.91 -3.12 -14.91
C GLU A 113 6.54 -3.79 -14.67
N LYS A 114 6.49 -4.80 -13.80
CA LYS A 114 5.26 -5.54 -13.48
C LYS A 114 4.29 -4.67 -12.70
N ALA A 115 4.78 -3.88 -11.75
CA ALA A 115 3.99 -2.89 -11.03
C ALA A 115 3.35 -1.89 -12.01
N MET A 116 4.14 -1.34 -12.95
CA MET A 116 3.63 -0.40 -13.96
C MET A 116 2.59 -1.06 -14.88
N ARG A 117 2.82 -2.31 -15.31
CA ARG A 117 1.85 -3.06 -16.12
C ARG A 117 0.51 -3.20 -15.40
N LEU A 118 0.52 -3.60 -14.13
CA LEU A 118 -0.71 -3.72 -13.33
C LEU A 118 -1.44 -2.38 -13.19
N LEU A 119 -0.70 -1.29 -12.95
CA LEU A 119 -1.29 0.04 -12.79
C LEU A 119 -1.92 0.58 -14.09
N LEU A 120 -1.37 0.22 -15.26
CA LEU A 120 -1.90 0.62 -16.56
C LEU A 120 -3.06 -0.26 -17.05
N ASP A 121 -2.99 -1.57 -16.80
CA ASP A 121 -4.01 -2.53 -17.22
C ASP A 121 -5.21 -2.56 -16.26
N GLY A 122 -4.99 -2.16 -15.01
CA GLY A 122 -6.00 -2.10 -13.97
C GLY A 122 -7.01 -0.98 -14.19
N ARG A 123 -8.16 -1.04 -13.52
CA ARG A 123 -9.17 0.04 -13.47
C ARG A 123 -8.70 1.28 -12.70
N ALA A 124 -7.40 1.49 -12.60
CA ALA A 124 -6.82 2.62 -11.90
C ALA A 124 -7.23 3.93 -12.61
N LYS A 125 -7.46 4.97 -11.81
CA LYS A 125 -7.66 6.31 -12.35
C LYS A 125 -6.29 6.89 -12.68
N ILE A 126 -6.03 7.06 -13.98
CA ILE A 126 -4.80 7.68 -14.47
C ILE A 126 -4.99 9.19 -14.41
N GLU A 127 -4.31 9.84 -13.46
CA GLU A 127 -4.25 11.30 -13.31
C GLU A 127 -2.82 11.75 -13.62
N VAL A 128 -2.48 11.82 -14.91
CA VAL A 128 -1.23 12.46 -15.35
C VAL A 128 -1.47 13.96 -15.33
N THR A 129 -1.23 14.61 -14.19
CA THR A 129 -1.26 16.07 -14.09
C THR A 129 0.15 16.63 -14.24
N GLU A 130 0.35 17.47 -15.25
CA GLU A 130 1.59 18.23 -15.45
C GLU A 130 1.71 19.37 -14.42
N GLU A 131 1.97 19.06 -13.15
CA GLU A 131 2.41 20.08 -12.18
C GLU A 131 3.95 20.19 -12.20
N GLY A 132 4.49 20.55 -13.36
CA GLY A 132 5.93 20.61 -13.59
C GLY A 132 6.40 21.72 -14.54
N LEU A 133 5.51 22.51 -15.13
CA LEU A 133 5.88 23.71 -15.88
C LEU A 133 5.45 24.94 -15.09
N GLY A 134 6.32 25.32 -14.16
CA GLY A 134 6.42 26.72 -13.77
C GLY A 134 6.44 27.56 -15.04
N ARG A 135 5.43 28.42 -15.17
CA ARG A 135 5.36 29.48 -16.18
C ARG A 135 6.71 30.19 -16.21
N THR A 136 7.46 30.04 -17.30
CA THR A 136 8.50 30.99 -17.71
C THR A 136 7.85 32.11 -18.49
#